data_AF-A0A6I3XCZ0-F1
#
_entry.id   AF-A0A6I3XCZ0-F1
#
_cell.length_a   1.000
_cell.length_b   1.000
_cell.length_c   1.000
_cell.angle_alpha   90.00
_cell.angle_beta   90.00
_cell.angle_gamma   90.00
#
_symmetry.space_group_name_H-M   'P 1'
#
loop_
_entity.id
_entity.type
_entity.pdbx_description
1 polymer ?
#
loop_
_entity_poly.entity_id
_entity_poly.type
_entity_poly.pdbx_seq_one_letter_code
_entity_poly.pdbx_strand_id
1 'polypeptide(L)'
;MTMNPSDLHVGAVFQREWDSCPIRVIAFDDEQVMYDCWWPHIPGWGIDSLNRTISYYRLPLSLLLKKSTYLRTDEYTEVELCIHRPDLPFGFARFADLEWPSIPPVAEDDFPGHTSFMAGVEASNPLLHTEKLYLHPFGPKGSVKPGVLLESENPTGFTVDEVLWHAARLQAPHLREIKVTTGVGIYRSGIQRKLPSYYIWGAKSRMEE
;
A
#
# COMPACT_ATOMS: atom_id res chain seq x y z
N MET A 1 -21.30 21.84 2.63
CA MET A 1 -22.13 20.65 2.92
C MET A 1 -21.19 19.60 3.47
N THR A 2 -21.43 19.11 4.68
CA THR A 2 -20.68 17.98 5.24
C THR A 2 -21.12 16.71 4.53
N MET A 3 -20.17 15.94 4.01
CA MET A 3 -20.41 14.68 3.33
C MET A 3 -21.10 13.68 4.27
N ASN A 4 -22.05 12.88 3.76
CA ASN A 4 -22.63 11.80 4.53
C ASN A 4 -21.66 10.60 4.49
N PRO A 5 -21.27 10.00 5.64
CA PRO A 5 -20.38 8.83 5.63
C PRO A 5 -20.86 7.67 4.76
N SER A 6 -22.17 7.57 4.48
CA SER A 6 -22.73 6.57 3.56
C SER A 6 -22.32 6.77 2.09
N ASP A 7 -21.83 7.95 1.72
CA ASP A 7 -21.45 8.27 0.34
C ASP A 7 -20.05 7.74 -0.01
N LEU A 8 -19.29 7.26 0.99
CA LEU A 8 -17.96 6.69 0.80
C LEU A 8 -18.05 5.19 0.52
N HIS A 9 -17.81 4.83 -0.73
CA HIS A 9 -17.67 3.45 -1.18
C HIS A 9 -16.75 3.39 -2.41
N VAL A 10 -16.30 2.19 -2.76
CA VAL A 10 -15.51 1.95 -3.97
C VAL A 10 -16.32 2.39 -5.21
N GLY A 11 -15.70 3.13 -6.13
CA GLY A 11 -16.37 3.72 -7.29
C GLY A 11 -17.05 5.06 -7.03
N ALA A 12 -17.19 5.50 -5.78
CA ALA A 12 -17.71 6.83 -5.47
C ALA A 12 -16.82 7.93 -6.07
N VAL A 13 -17.46 8.92 -6.71
CA VAL A 13 -16.80 10.03 -7.38
C VAL A 13 -17.01 11.32 -6.60
N PHE A 14 -15.92 12.02 -6.31
CA PHE A 14 -15.93 13.26 -5.53
C PHE A 14 -15.31 14.42 -6.30
N GLN A 15 -15.92 15.60 -6.18
CA GLN A 15 -15.29 16.87 -6.51
C GLN A 15 -14.57 17.41 -5.28
N ARG A 16 -13.28 17.73 -5.42
CA ARG A 16 -12.48 18.33 -4.35
C ARG A 16 -12.56 19.86 -4.44
N GLU A 17 -12.49 20.55 -3.30
CA GLU A 17 -12.52 22.03 -3.26
C GLU A 17 -11.25 22.68 -3.85
N TRP A 18 -10.11 21.98 -3.80
CA TRP A 18 -8.80 22.54 -4.16
C TRP A 18 -8.28 22.12 -5.54
N ASP A 19 -9.00 21.25 -6.25
CA ASP A 19 -8.61 20.75 -7.57
C ASP A 19 -9.87 20.50 -8.38
N SER A 20 -9.88 20.98 -9.62
CA SER A 20 -11.03 20.85 -10.52
C SER A 20 -11.17 19.42 -11.07
N CYS A 21 -10.16 18.57 -10.97
CA CYS A 21 -10.22 17.19 -11.44
C CYS A 21 -10.96 16.30 -10.42
N PRO A 22 -12.12 15.71 -10.79
CA PRO A 22 -12.82 14.73 -9.96
C PRO A 22 -11.94 13.51 -9.64
N ILE A 23 -12.23 12.87 -8.52
CA ILE A 23 -11.55 11.64 -8.12
C ILE A 23 -12.54 10.50 -7.97
N ARG A 24 -12.12 9.28 -8.31
CA ARG A 24 -12.88 8.04 -8.13
C ARG A 24 -12.18 7.17 -7.09
N VAL A 25 -12.91 6.76 -6.06
CA VAL A 25 -12.39 5.95 -4.96
C VAL A 25 -12.06 4.54 -5.43
N ILE A 26 -10.79 4.15 -5.39
CA ILE A 26 -10.34 2.78 -5.70
C ILE A 26 -10.50 1.88 -4.47
N ALA A 27 -10.05 2.37 -3.32
CA ALA A 27 -10.08 1.68 -2.05
C ALA A 27 -9.94 2.71 -0.91
N PHE A 28 -10.28 2.34 0.32
CA PHE A 28 -10.06 3.17 1.50
C PHE A 28 -9.94 2.30 2.76
N ASP A 29 -9.27 2.85 3.78
CA ASP A 29 -9.27 2.34 5.15
C ASP A 29 -9.80 3.45 6.09
N ASP A 30 -9.53 3.34 7.39
CA ASP A 30 -9.93 4.32 8.40
C ASP A 30 -9.11 5.62 8.38
N GLU A 31 -7.98 5.65 7.68
CA GLU A 31 -7.02 6.77 7.68
C GLU A 31 -6.94 7.49 6.33
N GLN A 32 -7.07 6.77 5.22
CA GLN A 32 -6.71 7.25 3.88
C GLN A 32 -7.57 6.61 2.76
N VAL A 33 -7.60 7.32 1.63
CA VAL A 33 -8.31 6.92 0.43
C VAL A 33 -7.31 6.83 -0.73
N MET A 34 -7.31 5.69 -1.42
CA MET A 34 -6.63 5.51 -2.71
C MET A 34 -7.60 5.84 -3.84
N TYR A 35 -7.18 6.64 -4.81
CA TYR A 35 -8.08 7.15 -5.83
C TYR A 35 -7.44 7.25 -7.21
N ASP A 36 -8.30 7.23 -8.23
CA ASP A 36 -8.00 7.60 -9.60
C ASP A 36 -8.49 9.04 -9.88
N CYS A 37 -7.86 9.75 -10.79
CA CYS A 37 -8.16 11.13 -11.12
C CYS A 37 -8.70 11.24 -12.55
N TRP A 38 -9.74 12.05 -12.75
CA TRP A 38 -10.22 12.37 -14.08
C TRP A 38 -9.37 13.45 -14.73
N TRP A 39 -8.89 13.23 -15.95
CA TRP A 39 -8.06 14.20 -16.68
C TRP A 39 -8.88 14.91 -17.76
N PRO A 40 -9.15 16.22 -17.64
CA PRO A 40 -9.97 16.92 -18.63
C PRO A 40 -9.28 17.06 -20.01
N HIS A 41 -7.95 17.02 -20.05
CA HIS A 41 -7.16 17.15 -21.27
C HIS A 41 -7.01 15.83 -22.04
N ILE A 42 -7.29 14.68 -21.40
CA ILE A 42 -7.44 13.35 -22.00
C ILE A 42 -8.73 12.79 -21.42
N PRO A 43 -9.90 13.09 -22.00
CA PRO A 43 -11.20 12.97 -21.34
C PRO A 43 -11.46 11.53 -20.89
N GLY A 44 -11.11 11.25 -19.64
CA GLY A 44 -11.05 9.90 -19.11
C GLY A 44 -10.42 9.86 -17.73
N TRP A 45 -10.57 8.69 -17.11
CA TRP A 45 -9.86 8.33 -15.89
C TRP A 45 -8.38 8.12 -16.17
N GLY A 46 -7.52 8.45 -15.19
CA GLY A 46 -6.07 8.29 -15.31
C GLY A 46 -5.63 6.84 -15.45
N ILE A 47 -6.37 5.92 -14.85
CA ILE A 47 -6.18 4.48 -15.04
C ILE A 47 -7.04 4.04 -16.23
N ASP A 48 -6.51 4.24 -17.43
CA ASP A 48 -7.14 3.83 -18.69
C ASP A 48 -6.83 2.37 -19.08
N SER A 49 -5.84 1.75 -18.44
CA SER A 49 -5.39 0.40 -18.73
C SER A 49 -4.80 -0.32 -17.51
N LEU A 50 -5.35 -1.49 -17.19
CA LEU A 50 -4.84 -2.37 -16.14
C LEU A 50 -3.61 -3.20 -16.55
N ASN A 51 -3.12 -3.04 -17.79
CA ASN A 51 -1.94 -3.77 -18.28
C ASN A 51 -0.61 -3.09 -17.93
N ARG A 52 -0.65 -1.90 -17.32
CA ARG A 52 0.53 -1.11 -16.95
C ARG A 52 0.79 -1.17 -15.45
N THR A 53 1.96 -0.71 -15.04
CA THR A 53 2.20 -0.39 -13.63
C THR A 53 1.42 0.87 -13.27
N ILE A 54 0.67 0.82 -12.18
CA ILE A 54 -0.18 1.89 -11.67
C ILE A 54 0.31 2.22 -10.27
N SER A 55 0.54 3.51 -10.01
CA SER A 55 0.72 4.03 -8.66
C SER A 55 -0.55 4.75 -8.26
N TYR A 56 -1.09 4.42 -7.09
CA TYR A 56 -2.31 5.08 -6.62
C TYR A 56 -1.99 6.44 -6.02
N TYR A 57 -2.79 7.44 -6.36
CA TYR A 57 -2.85 8.66 -5.57
C TYR A 57 -3.54 8.37 -4.25
N ARG A 58 -3.14 9.11 -3.22
CA ARG A 58 -3.70 8.97 -1.88
C ARG A 58 -4.01 10.32 -1.28
N LEU A 59 -5.01 10.36 -0.41
CA LEU A 59 -5.28 11.52 0.45
C LEU A 59 -5.86 11.07 1.79
N PRO A 60 -5.65 11.82 2.88
CA PRO A 60 -6.23 11.50 4.18
C PRO A 60 -7.75 11.45 4.09
N LEU A 61 -8.37 10.40 4.65
CA LEU A 61 -9.81 10.22 4.64
C LEU A 61 -10.53 11.45 5.23
N SER A 62 -10.01 11.95 6.35
CA SER A 62 -10.52 13.17 7.01
C SER A 62 -10.54 14.39 6.08
N LEU A 63 -9.57 14.50 5.18
CA LEU A 63 -9.52 15.58 4.19
C LEU A 63 -10.58 15.37 3.11
N LEU A 64 -10.79 14.14 2.62
CA LEU A 64 -11.87 13.83 1.67
C LEU A 64 -13.21 14.28 2.22
N LEU A 65 -13.56 13.79 3.41
CA LEU A 65 -14.87 13.98 4.05
C LEU A 65 -15.19 15.45 4.34
N LYS A 66 -14.16 16.25 4.66
CA LYS A 66 -14.32 17.65 5.03
C LYS A 66 -14.44 18.59 3.84
N LYS A 67 -13.84 18.23 2.71
CA LYS A 67 -13.48 19.18 1.64
C LYS A 67 -13.79 18.67 0.23
N SER A 68 -14.72 17.72 0.15
CA SER A 68 -15.18 17.18 -1.11
C SER A 68 -16.69 17.01 -1.11
N THR A 69 -17.26 17.06 -2.31
CA THR A 69 -18.68 16.87 -2.56
C THR A 69 -18.85 15.61 -3.39
N TYR A 70 -19.69 14.68 -2.93
CA TYR A 70 -20.09 13.52 -3.72
C TYR A 70 -20.79 13.97 -5.01
N LEU A 71 -20.40 13.40 -6.15
CA LEU A 71 -20.99 13.71 -7.44
C LEU A 71 -21.91 12.59 -7.93
N ARG A 72 -21.39 11.36 -7.94
CA ARG A 72 -22.02 10.16 -8.50
C ARG A 72 -21.20 8.93 -8.13
N THR A 73 -21.64 7.76 -8.57
CA THR A 73 -20.87 6.52 -8.48
C THR A 73 -20.58 6.02 -9.89
N ASP A 74 -19.30 5.78 -10.18
CA ASP A 74 -18.84 5.15 -11.40
C ASP A 74 -18.28 3.77 -11.00
N GLU A 75 -19.15 2.76 -11.02
CA GLU A 75 -18.85 1.39 -10.55
C GLU A 75 -17.62 0.81 -11.25
N TYR A 76 -16.79 0.11 -10.48
CA TYR A 76 -15.74 -0.73 -11.03
C TYR A 76 -16.33 -2.06 -11.50
N THR A 77 -15.88 -2.52 -12.65
CA THR A 77 -16.17 -3.88 -13.14
C THR A 77 -15.58 -4.94 -12.22
N GLU A 78 -16.10 -6.17 -12.28
CA GLU A 78 -15.54 -7.30 -11.53
C GLU A 78 -14.05 -7.53 -11.83
N VAL A 79 -13.64 -7.34 -13.10
CA VAL A 79 -12.23 -7.45 -13.50
C VAL A 79 -11.38 -6.39 -12.84
N GLU A 80 -11.85 -5.14 -12.81
CA GLU A 80 -11.18 -4.05 -12.11
C GLU A 80 -11.09 -4.33 -10.61
N LEU A 81 -12.17 -4.80 -9.97
CA LEU A 81 -12.16 -5.13 -8.54
C LEU A 81 -11.20 -6.27 -8.20
N CYS A 82 -11.16 -7.33 -9.03
CA CYS A 82 -10.22 -8.44 -8.89
C CYS A 82 -8.75 -8.01 -8.98
N ILE A 83 -8.45 -6.97 -9.75
CA ILE A 83 -7.08 -6.45 -9.94
C ILE A 83 -6.76 -5.38 -8.87
N HIS A 84 -7.68 -4.45 -8.64
CA HIS A 84 -7.53 -3.39 -7.65
C HIS A 84 -7.58 -3.90 -6.22
N ARG A 85 -8.16 -5.06 -5.95
CA ARG A 85 -8.17 -5.73 -4.63
C ARG A 85 -8.44 -4.75 -3.47
N PRO A 86 -9.56 -4.02 -3.46
CA PRO A 86 -9.82 -3.00 -2.43
C PRO A 86 -9.84 -3.56 -1.00
N ASP A 87 -9.99 -4.88 -0.86
CA ASP A 87 -9.95 -5.62 0.39
C ASP A 87 -8.54 -5.73 1.02
N LEU A 88 -7.46 -5.57 0.24
CA LEU A 88 -6.11 -5.69 0.77
C LEU A 88 -5.69 -4.46 1.59
N PRO A 89 -4.94 -4.66 2.70
CA PRO A 89 -4.58 -3.60 3.63
C PRO A 89 -3.63 -2.57 2.99
N PHE A 90 -3.72 -1.33 3.46
CA PHE A 90 -2.88 -0.25 2.93
C PHE A 90 -1.50 -0.20 3.60
N GLY A 91 -1.45 -0.55 4.89
CA GLY A 91 -0.25 -0.81 5.66
C GLY A 91 -0.26 -2.24 6.19
N PHE A 92 0.87 -2.93 6.08
CA PHE A 92 1.06 -4.30 6.53
C PHE A 92 2.41 -4.40 7.26
N ALA A 93 2.48 -5.25 8.29
CA ALA A 93 3.71 -5.51 9.06
C ALA A 93 4.45 -4.23 9.50
N ARG A 94 3.76 -3.34 10.23
CA ARG A 94 4.30 -2.06 10.72
C ARG A 94 4.79 -2.20 12.16
N PHE A 95 6.09 -1.99 12.39
CA PHE A 95 6.71 -2.12 13.71
C PHE A 95 7.68 -0.97 13.97
N ALA A 96 7.39 -0.15 14.97
CA ALA A 96 8.22 1.01 15.33
C ALA A 96 9.56 0.62 15.99
N ASP A 97 9.56 -0.49 16.73
CA ASP A 97 10.71 -0.93 17.53
C ASP A 97 11.65 -1.89 16.80
N LEU A 98 11.36 -2.18 15.52
CA LEU A 98 12.16 -3.06 14.69
C LEU A 98 12.81 -2.27 13.55
N GLU A 99 14.05 -2.58 13.22
CA GLU A 99 14.82 -1.84 12.22
C GLU A 99 15.19 -2.73 11.05
N TRP A 100 15.25 -2.15 9.84
CA TRP A 100 15.75 -2.90 8.68
C TRP A 100 17.22 -3.30 8.90
N PRO A 101 17.59 -4.56 8.63
CA PRO A 101 18.92 -5.05 8.93
C PRO A 101 19.86 -4.62 7.80
N SER A 102 21.06 -4.16 8.16
CA SER A 102 22.11 -3.82 7.17
C SER A 102 22.75 -5.04 6.53
N ILE A 103 22.58 -6.22 7.12
CA ILE A 103 23.04 -7.51 6.62
C ILE A 103 21.81 -8.34 6.25
N PRO A 104 21.71 -8.89 5.03
CA PRO A 104 20.59 -9.74 4.65
C PRO A 104 20.51 -10.98 5.56
N PRO A 105 19.34 -11.33 6.12
CA PRO A 105 19.17 -12.58 6.87
C PRO A 105 19.32 -13.79 5.94
N VAL A 106 19.90 -14.89 6.46
CA VAL A 106 20.17 -16.11 5.68
C VAL A 106 18.97 -17.05 5.73
N ALA A 107 18.43 -17.27 6.93
CA ALA A 107 17.20 -18.02 7.21
C ALA A 107 16.05 -17.07 7.61
N GLU A 108 14.82 -17.58 7.61
CA GLU A 108 13.63 -16.84 8.06
C GLU A 108 13.73 -16.47 9.55
N ASP A 109 14.15 -17.43 10.36
CA ASP A 109 14.39 -17.29 11.80
C ASP A 109 15.48 -16.24 12.15
N ASP A 110 16.33 -15.86 11.20
CA ASP A 110 17.42 -14.89 11.43
C ASP A 110 16.92 -13.44 11.50
N PHE A 111 15.68 -13.16 11.08
CA PHE A 111 15.10 -11.84 11.21
C PHE A 111 14.43 -11.68 12.59
N PRO A 112 14.81 -10.69 13.41
CA PRO A 112 14.39 -10.57 14.81
C PRO A 112 12.88 -10.28 15.07
N GLY A 113 11.99 -10.56 14.10
CA GLY A 113 10.54 -10.52 14.29
C GLY A 113 9.94 -11.81 14.90
N HIS A 114 10.67 -12.92 14.87
CA HIS A 114 10.09 -14.26 14.90
C HIS A 114 9.48 -14.74 16.24
N THR A 115 9.87 -14.20 17.40
CA THR A 115 9.47 -14.83 18.69
C THR A 115 9.26 -13.90 19.89
N SER A 116 9.91 -12.73 19.95
CA SER A 116 9.89 -11.89 21.16
C SER A 116 8.90 -10.72 21.11
N PHE A 117 8.56 -10.21 19.92
CA PHE A 117 7.56 -9.14 19.77
C PHE A 117 6.12 -9.67 19.74
N MET A 118 5.91 -10.90 19.29
CA MET A 118 4.57 -11.51 19.20
C MET A 118 4.02 -12.03 20.53
N ALA A 119 4.86 -12.23 21.56
CA ALA A 119 4.43 -12.71 22.88
C ALA A 119 3.50 -11.74 23.64
N GLY A 120 3.37 -10.49 23.18
CA GLY A 120 2.38 -9.51 23.66
C GLY A 120 1.30 -9.13 22.62
N VAL A 121 1.43 -9.61 21.38
CA VAL A 121 0.48 -9.40 20.26
C VAL A 121 -0.21 -10.74 19.97
N GLU A 122 -0.68 -11.41 21.02
CA GLU A 122 -1.56 -12.56 20.89
C GLU A 122 -2.96 -12.07 20.48
N ALA A 123 -3.28 -12.12 19.17
CA ALA A 123 -4.64 -12.39 18.64
C ALA A 123 -4.80 -12.12 17.13
N SER A 124 -3.88 -11.42 16.48
CA SER A 124 -4.00 -11.14 15.04
C SER A 124 -2.63 -11.26 14.39
N ASN A 125 -2.29 -12.43 13.87
CA ASN A 125 -1.24 -12.52 12.86
C ASN A 125 -1.94 -12.21 11.53
N PRO A 126 -1.98 -10.94 11.07
CA PRO A 126 -2.76 -10.60 9.88
C PRO A 126 -2.16 -11.33 8.68
N LEU A 127 -3.00 -12.11 8.00
CA LEU A 127 -2.62 -12.74 6.75
C LEU A 127 -2.81 -11.74 5.61
N LEU A 128 -1.80 -11.55 4.77
CA LEU A 128 -1.96 -10.78 3.55
C LEU A 128 -2.51 -11.69 2.46
N HIS A 129 -3.83 -11.67 2.27
CA HIS A 129 -4.58 -12.58 1.39
C HIS A 129 -4.32 -12.41 -0.12
N THR A 130 -3.08 -12.64 -0.56
CA THR A 130 -2.68 -12.69 -1.97
C THR A 130 -1.56 -13.69 -2.14
N GLU A 131 -1.62 -14.52 -3.17
CA GLU A 131 -0.58 -15.50 -3.46
C GLU A 131 0.67 -14.85 -4.07
N LYS A 132 0.52 -13.70 -4.71
CA LYS A 132 1.62 -12.99 -5.38
C LYS A 132 1.51 -11.50 -5.18
N LEU A 133 2.65 -10.85 -5.05
CA LEU A 133 2.74 -9.38 -4.99
C LEU A 133 4.09 -8.90 -5.52
N TYR A 134 4.16 -7.62 -5.87
CA TYR A 134 5.43 -6.95 -6.12
C TYR A 134 5.85 -6.15 -4.88
N LEU A 135 7.09 -6.34 -4.43
CA LEU A 135 7.66 -5.60 -3.31
C LEU A 135 8.80 -4.69 -3.77
N HIS A 136 8.68 -3.39 -3.49
CA HIS A 136 9.61 -2.36 -3.92
C HIS A 136 10.50 -1.91 -2.75
N PRO A 137 11.81 -2.19 -2.77
CA PRO A 137 12.72 -1.60 -1.82
C PRO A 137 12.97 -0.11 -2.11
N PHE A 138 13.63 0.56 -1.17
CA PHE A 138 14.11 1.92 -1.35
C PHE A 138 15.63 2.00 -1.41
N GLY A 139 16.15 2.96 -2.16
CA GLY A 139 17.57 3.25 -2.26
C GLY A 139 18.09 4.12 -1.11
N PRO A 140 19.42 4.36 -1.03
CA PRO A 140 20.09 5.05 0.08
C PRO A 140 19.58 6.46 0.44
N LYS A 141 18.79 7.10 -0.43
CA LYS A 141 18.21 8.43 -0.23
C LYS A 141 16.67 8.40 -0.37
N GLY A 142 16.06 7.24 -0.14
CA GLY A 142 14.62 7.04 -0.37
C GLY A 142 14.20 7.00 -1.84
N SER A 143 15.14 6.76 -2.76
CA SER A 143 14.81 6.61 -4.18
C SER A 143 14.07 5.29 -4.43
N VAL A 144 13.12 5.30 -5.36
CA VAL A 144 12.35 4.09 -5.71
C VAL A 144 13.27 3.09 -6.40
N LYS A 145 13.18 1.81 -6.01
CA LYS A 145 13.82 0.69 -6.70
C LYS A 145 12.79 -0.16 -7.44
N PRO A 146 13.22 -0.91 -8.48
CA PRO A 146 12.35 -1.85 -9.18
C PRO A 146 11.73 -2.86 -8.20
N GLY A 147 10.46 -3.17 -8.41
CA GLY A 147 9.74 -4.16 -7.59
C GLY A 147 10.17 -5.58 -7.93
N VAL A 148 10.27 -6.42 -6.92
CA VAL A 148 10.55 -7.86 -7.04
C VAL A 148 9.25 -8.63 -6.84
N LEU A 149 8.99 -9.60 -7.72
CA LEU A 149 7.84 -10.50 -7.57
C LEU A 149 8.12 -11.46 -6.41
N LEU A 150 7.20 -11.50 -5.46
CA LEU A 150 7.12 -12.52 -4.42
C LEU A 150 5.96 -13.44 -4.71
N GLU A 151 6.14 -14.72 -4.41
CA GLU A 151 5.11 -15.75 -4.45
C GLU A 151 5.05 -16.39 -3.08
N SER A 152 3.86 -16.51 -2.51
CA SER A 152 3.69 -17.06 -1.18
C SER A 152 3.84 -18.57 -1.21
N GLU A 153 4.46 -19.12 -0.16
CA GLU A 153 4.50 -20.56 0.04
C GLU A 153 3.13 -21.12 0.47
N ASN A 154 2.25 -20.25 0.98
CA ASN A 154 0.90 -20.61 1.41
C ASN A 154 -0.15 -20.10 0.40
N PRO A 155 -1.02 -20.98 -0.16
CA PRO A 155 -2.05 -20.56 -1.11
C PRO A 155 -3.07 -19.56 -0.53
N THR A 156 -3.18 -19.46 0.80
CA THR A 156 -4.10 -18.50 1.44
C THR A 156 -3.54 -17.07 1.52
N GLY A 157 -2.23 -16.89 1.31
CA GLY A 157 -1.54 -15.60 1.32
C GLY A 157 -0.30 -15.56 2.21
N PHE A 158 0.33 -14.40 2.27
CA PHE A 158 1.59 -14.21 2.99
C PHE A 158 1.41 -13.95 4.48
N THR A 159 2.23 -14.58 5.30
CA THR A 159 2.33 -14.23 6.73
C THR A 159 3.14 -12.95 6.93
N VAL A 160 3.06 -12.36 8.13
CA VAL A 160 3.89 -11.20 8.50
C VAL A 160 5.38 -11.53 8.39
N ASP A 161 5.79 -12.68 8.93
CA ASP A 161 7.19 -13.11 8.98
C ASP A 161 7.77 -13.35 7.58
N GLU A 162 7.01 -14.04 6.73
CA GLU A 162 7.38 -14.31 5.34
C GLU A 162 7.64 -13.01 4.56
N VAL A 163 6.72 -12.03 4.66
CA VAL A 163 6.89 -10.73 3.98
C VAL A 163 8.08 -9.97 4.56
N LEU A 164 8.23 -9.94 5.89
CA LEU A 164 9.32 -9.19 6.54
C LEU A 164 10.68 -9.80 6.23
N TRP A 165 10.80 -11.11 6.18
CA TRP A 165 12.02 -11.80 5.78
C TRP A 165 12.41 -11.46 4.34
N HIS A 166 11.46 -11.56 3.40
CA HIS A 166 11.70 -11.14 2.02
C HIS A 166 12.07 -9.65 1.93
N ALA A 167 11.35 -8.78 2.65
CA ALA A 167 11.60 -7.35 2.68
C ALA A 167 13.02 -7.04 3.19
N ALA A 168 13.43 -7.66 4.30
CA ALA A 168 14.75 -7.50 4.89
C ALA A 168 15.87 -7.87 3.91
N ARG A 169 15.74 -9.01 3.21
CA ARG A 169 16.73 -9.44 2.20
C ARG A 169 16.79 -8.50 1.00
N LEU A 170 15.65 -8.00 0.54
CA LEU A 170 15.57 -7.04 -0.57
C LEU A 170 16.12 -5.66 -0.20
N GLN A 171 15.89 -5.22 1.04
CA GLN A 171 16.22 -3.87 1.49
C GLN A 171 17.69 -3.75 1.93
N ALA A 172 18.26 -4.77 2.59
CA ALA A 172 19.60 -4.73 3.17
C ALA A 172 20.70 -4.24 2.19
N PRO A 173 20.76 -4.68 0.91
CA PRO A 173 21.77 -4.20 -0.05
C PRO A 173 21.69 -2.70 -0.40
N HIS A 174 20.59 -2.04 -0.02
CA HIS A 174 20.34 -0.64 -0.33
C HIS A 174 20.48 0.29 0.88
N LEU A 175 20.60 -0.26 2.08
CA LEU A 175 20.85 0.51 3.29
C LEU A 175 22.30 1.00 3.31
N ARG A 176 22.48 2.20 3.84
CA ARG A 176 23.79 2.80 4.13
C ARG A 176 23.81 3.28 5.57
N GLU A 177 24.96 3.77 6.03
CA GLU A 177 25.13 4.29 7.39
C GLU A 177 24.14 5.41 7.73
N ILE A 178 23.75 6.22 6.75
CA ILE A 178 22.71 7.25 6.93
C ILE A 178 21.34 6.57 6.88
N LYS A 179 20.68 6.49 8.03
CA LYS A 179 19.29 6.02 8.13
C LYS A 179 18.32 7.06 7.57
N VAL A 180 17.47 6.62 6.65
CA VAL A 180 16.39 7.45 6.06
C VAL A 180 15.02 7.15 6.68
N THR A 181 14.90 6.07 7.45
CA THR A 181 13.67 5.65 8.10
C THR A 181 13.97 5.18 9.52
N THR A 182 12.93 5.12 10.35
CA THR A 182 12.93 4.42 11.63
C THR A 182 11.77 3.42 11.65
N GLY A 183 11.95 2.31 12.35
CA GLY A 183 10.98 1.23 12.29
C GLY A 183 11.01 0.47 10.95
N VAL A 184 10.07 -0.45 10.79
CA VAL A 184 9.77 -1.16 9.54
C VAL A 184 8.29 -1.07 9.18
N GLY A 185 7.98 -1.07 7.90
CA GLY A 185 6.61 -1.14 7.41
C GLY A 185 6.51 -1.43 5.92
N ILE A 186 5.41 -2.06 5.53
CA ILE A 186 5.08 -2.41 4.14
C ILE A 186 3.81 -1.68 3.74
N TYR A 187 3.82 -0.98 2.61
CA TYR A 187 2.71 -0.09 2.24
C TYR A 187 2.27 -0.26 0.80
N ARG A 188 0.96 -0.31 0.58
CA ARG A 188 0.34 -0.61 -0.71
C ARG A 188 0.51 0.52 -1.71
N SER A 189 1.36 0.35 -2.71
CA SER A 189 1.68 1.39 -3.70
C SER A 189 0.72 1.48 -4.89
N GLY A 190 0.12 0.34 -5.28
CA GLY A 190 -0.66 0.27 -6.51
C GLY A 190 -0.73 -1.14 -7.10
N ILE A 191 -0.55 -1.23 -8.41
CA ILE A 191 -0.56 -2.49 -9.18
C ILE A 191 0.69 -2.56 -10.06
N GLN A 192 1.30 -3.74 -10.16
CA GLN A 192 2.29 -4.04 -11.17
C GLN A 192 1.93 -5.36 -11.86
N ARG A 193 1.77 -5.33 -13.20
CA ARG A 193 1.36 -6.49 -14.01
C ARG A 193 0.12 -7.21 -13.46
N LYS A 194 -0.92 -6.44 -13.12
CA LYS A 194 -2.19 -6.92 -12.53
C LYS A 194 -2.09 -7.55 -11.14
N LEU A 195 -0.93 -7.48 -10.49
CA LEU A 195 -0.72 -7.92 -9.11
C LEU A 195 -0.60 -6.71 -8.19
N PRO A 196 -1.02 -6.82 -6.93
CA PRO A 196 -0.83 -5.75 -5.96
C PRO A 196 0.66 -5.47 -5.77
N SER A 197 1.03 -4.19 -5.69
CA SER A 197 2.39 -3.76 -5.42
C SER A 197 2.50 -3.00 -4.11
N TYR A 198 3.50 -3.33 -3.30
CA TYR A 198 3.82 -2.71 -2.02
C TYR A 198 5.23 -2.13 -2.04
N TYR A 199 5.50 -1.09 -1.25
CA TYR A 199 6.86 -0.62 -0.98
C TYR A 199 7.27 -0.85 0.47
N ILE A 200 8.57 -1.02 0.65
CA ILE A 200 9.26 -1.10 1.94
C ILE A 200 9.54 0.34 2.42
N TRP A 201 9.28 0.64 3.69
CA TRP A 201 9.66 1.91 4.32
C TRP A 201 9.79 1.76 5.85
N GLY A 202 9.76 2.86 6.61
CA GLY A 202 9.72 2.83 8.07
C GLY A 202 8.36 2.42 8.66
N ALA A 203 8.23 2.54 9.97
CA ALA A 203 6.97 2.23 10.69
C ALA A 203 5.81 3.17 10.38
N LYS A 204 6.11 4.35 9.83
CA LYS A 204 5.14 5.26 9.23
C LYS A 204 5.32 5.27 7.73
N SER A 205 4.23 5.51 7.00
CA SER A 205 4.29 5.61 5.55
C SER A 205 5.14 6.81 5.14
N ARG A 206 5.86 6.72 4.00
CA ARG A 206 6.51 7.88 3.37
C ARG A 206 5.55 9.05 3.10
N MET A 207 4.25 8.77 3.01
CA MET A 207 3.21 9.79 2.80
C MET A 207 2.80 10.51 4.09
N GLU A 208 3.25 10.04 5.26
CA GLU A 208 2.95 10.59 6.59
C GLU A 208 4.15 11.34 7.21
N GLU A 209 5.31 11.32 6.55
CA GLU A 209 6.52 12.08 6.91
C GLU A 209 6.48 13.52 6.35
#